data_AF-A0A965EWY1-F1
#
_entry.id   AF-A0A965EWY1-F1
#
_cell.length_a   1.000
_cell.length_b   1.000
_cell.length_c   1.000
_cell.angle_alpha   90.00
_cell.angle_beta   90.00
_cell.angle_gamma   90.00
#
_symmetry.space_group_name_H-M   'P 1'
#
loop_
_entity.id
_entity.type
_entity.pdbx_description
1 polymer ?
#
loop_
_entity_poly.entity_id
_entity_poly.type
_entity_poly.pdbx_seq_one_letter_code
_entity_poly.pdbx_strand_id
1 'polypeptide(L)'
;GVSLFVVAFATFPLAASVFRAADIPRRLIPATIALGSCTFTMTCLPGTMQIQNLIPMPYFKTTAFAAPGLGIIGGSCIFVLGMAWLNRRARSAARRAEGYGAAGEAASGRAGRTDADDLRPLPSFGLAVMPIVAVLACNYCFAEHWIPTWDTSYLAEPRFGGATIADVRGTWSSILALLVACGLVVAASPRCRERLGQLLKSAAMDSLLPLMNTASEVGYGATIAALPAFAIIRSAMLDFVPGNPLVSEAASVSVLAGITGSASGGLSIALESLGATYQQRALAAGASPEIMHRVASMASGGLDSLPHNGAVITLLIICGLTHRESYADIGMVTVVIPLVALALVIALAGL
;
A
#
# COMPACT_ATOMS: atom_id res chain seq x y z
N GLY A 1 5.75 -6.60 -0.57
CA GLY A 1 4.91 -5.83 -1.51
C GLY A 1 5.63 -5.57 -2.81
N VAL A 2 4.88 -5.34 -3.89
CA VAL A 2 5.44 -4.85 -5.15
C VAL A 2 5.65 -3.34 -5.01
N SER A 3 6.84 -2.85 -5.34
CA SER A 3 7.13 -1.41 -5.30
C SER A 3 6.27 -0.67 -6.33
N LEU A 4 5.64 0.43 -5.91
CA LEU A 4 4.84 1.29 -6.78
C LEU A 4 5.61 1.75 -8.03
N PHE A 5 6.90 1.99 -7.89
CA PHE A 5 7.76 2.38 -9.01
C PHE A 5 7.81 1.28 -10.08
N VAL A 6 7.93 0.02 -9.66
CA VAL A 6 7.95 -1.14 -10.56
C VAL A 6 6.63 -1.25 -11.30
N VAL A 7 5.50 -1.04 -10.61
CA VAL A 7 4.18 -1.04 -11.25
C VAL A 7 4.08 0.06 -12.29
N ALA A 8 4.48 1.30 -11.95
CA ALA A 8 4.43 2.41 -12.90
C ALA A 8 5.27 2.16 -14.16
N PHE A 9 6.51 1.66 -14.01
CA PHE A 9 7.36 1.33 -15.16
C PHE A 9 6.81 0.19 -16.01
N ALA A 10 6.27 -0.86 -15.39
CA ALA A 10 5.77 -2.04 -16.11
C ALA A 10 4.41 -1.77 -16.79
N THR A 11 3.54 -1.00 -16.14
CA THR A 11 2.16 -0.77 -16.62
C THR A 11 2.04 0.42 -17.56
N PHE A 12 2.94 1.40 -17.48
CA PHE A 12 2.85 2.60 -18.32
C PHE A 12 2.87 2.29 -19.83
N PRO A 13 3.77 1.45 -20.39
CA PRO A 13 3.75 1.15 -21.82
C PRO A 13 2.44 0.50 -22.29
N LEU A 14 1.88 -0.40 -21.48
CA LEU A 14 0.60 -1.05 -21.73
C LEU A 14 -0.56 -0.05 -21.66
N ALA A 15 -0.57 0.80 -20.63
CA ALA A 15 -1.59 1.84 -20.50
C ALA A 15 -1.51 2.83 -21.67
N ALA A 16 -0.32 3.22 -22.08
CA ALA A 16 -0.11 4.12 -23.20
C ALA A 16 -0.62 3.55 -24.53
N SER A 17 -0.39 2.27 -24.81
CA SER A 17 -0.90 1.63 -26.04
C SER A 17 -2.43 1.51 -26.03
N VAL A 18 -3.03 1.11 -24.91
CA VAL A 18 -4.49 0.99 -24.76
C VAL A 18 -5.16 2.36 -24.86
N PHE A 19 -4.63 3.38 -24.17
CA PHE A 19 -5.20 4.72 -24.20
C PHE A 19 -5.09 5.34 -25.59
N ARG A 20 -4.00 5.07 -26.32
CA ARG A 20 -3.84 5.52 -27.71
C ARG A 20 -4.85 4.84 -28.63
N ALA A 21 -5.03 3.53 -28.52
CA ALA A 21 -6.01 2.79 -29.32
C ALA A 21 -7.46 3.24 -29.04
N ALA A 22 -7.75 3.64 -27.80
CA ALA A 22 -9.06 4.15 -27.39
C ALA A 22 -9.24 5.67 -27.54
N ASP A 23 -8.23 6.39 -28.04
CA ASP A 23 -8.18 7.85 -28.14
C ASP A 23 -8.51 8.60 -26.82
N ILE A 24 -8.05 8.04 -25.70
CA ILE A 24 -8.21 8.62 -24.36
C ILE A 24 -6.98 9.48 -24.03
N PRO A 25 -7.13 10.70 -23.48
CA PRO A 25 -6.00 11.56 -23.22
C PRO A 25 -4.94 10.95 -22.30
N ARG A 26 -3.67 11.12 -22.68
CA ARG A 26 -2.50 10.63 -21.92
C ARG A 26 -2.49 11.11 -20.46
N ARG A 27 -3.00 12.31 -20.16
CA ARG A 27 -3.03 12.88 -18.80
C ARG A 27 -3.83 12.06 -17.77
N LEU A 28 -4.70 11.16 -18.23
CA LEU A 28 -5.48 10.27 -17.35
C LEU A 28 -4.74 8.98 -16.98
N ILE A 29 -3.63 8.65 -17.66
CA ILE A 29 -2.83 7.45 -17.38
C ILE A 29 -2.29 7.45 -15.94
N PRO A 30 -1.63 8.52 -15.43
CA PRO A 30 -1.14 8.55 -14.06
C PRO A 30 -2.23 8.22 -13.03
N ALA A 31 -3.39 8.87 -13.14
CA ALA A 31 -4.50 8.64 -12.20
C ALA A 31 -5.04 7.21 -12.29
N THR A 32 -5.04 6.61 -13.49
CA THR A 32 -5.49 5.22 -13.69
C THR A 32 -4.54 4.22 -13.04
N ILE A 33 -3.23 4.41 -13.21
CA ILE A 33 -2.21 3.60 -12.54
C ILE A 33 -2.36 3.78 -11.03
N ALA A 34 -2.40 5.03 -10.55
CA ALA A 34 -2.47 5.36 -9.14
C ALA A 34 -3.71 4.77 -8.45
N LEU A 35 -4.88 4.82 -9.08
CA LEU A 35 -6.09 4.18 -8.54
C LEU A 35 -5.85 2.68 -8.30
N GLY A 36 -5.29 1.96 -9.26
CA GLY A 36 -5.07 0.51 -9.14
C GLY A 36 -3.95 0.12 -8.17
N SER A 37 -2.89 0.93 -8.05
CA SER A 37 -1.67 0.55 -7.32
C SER A 37 -1.45 1.26 -5.99
N CYS A 38 -2.02 2.46 -5.80
CA CYS A 38 -1.72 3.34 -4.65
C CYS A 38 -2.91 3.53 -3.70
N THR A 39 -4.04 2.85 -3.93
CA THR A 39 -5.28 3.14 -3.16
C THR A 39 -5.83 1.88 -2.49
N PHE A 40 -6.95 1.35 -2.94
CA PHE A 40 -7.65 0.24 -2.30
C PHE A 40 -6.80 -1.03 -2.17
N THR A 41 -5.96 -1.33 -3.16
CA THR A 41 -5.02 -2.46 -3.14
C THR A 41 -3.86 -2.27 -2.17
N MET A 42 -3.55 -1.02 -1.81
CA MET A 42 -2.46 -0.65 -0.90
C MET A 42 -2.90 -0.67 0.56
N THR A 43 -4.08 -0.14 0.86
CA THR A 43 -4.49 0.16 2.25
C THR A 43 -5.74 -0.59 2.72
N CYS A 44 -6.63 -1.00 1.81
CA CYS A 44 -7.96 -1.47 2.20
C CYS A 44 -8.12 -2.99 2.15
N LEU A 45 -7.60 -3.64 1.11
CA LEU A 45 -7.93 -5.04 0.87
C LEU A 45 -7.26 -5.98 1.88
N PRO A 46 -8.01 -6.92 2.48
CA PRO A 46 -7.46 -7.89 3.43
C PRO A 46 -6.52 -8.88 2.73
N GLY A 47 -5.49 -9.30 3.46
CA GLY A 47 -4.48 -10.25 2.99
C GLY A 47 -3.41 -9.63 2.08
N THR A 48 -3.51 -8.34 1.76
CA THR A 48 -2.50 -7.67 0.94
C THR A 48 -1.16 -7.59 1.66
N MET A 49 -0.09 -8.01 0.98
CA MET A 49 1.28 -7.95 1.50
C MET A 49 1.93 -6.59 1.25
N GLN A 50 1.17 -5.52 1.50
CA GLN A 50 1.58 -4.14 1.35
C GLN A 50 2.02 -3.61 2.71
N ILE A 51 3.08 -2.78 2.71
CA ILE A 51 3.74 -2.31 3.95
C ILE A 51 2.74 -1.69 4.92
N GLN A 52 1.75 -0.97 4.40
CA GLN A 52 0.68 -0.30 5.15
C GLN A 52 -0.23 -1.27 5.91
N ASN A 53 -0.33 -2.53 5.48
CA ASN A 53 -1.06 -3.59 6.17
C ASN A 53 -0.14 -4.39 7.11
N LEU A 54 1.19 -4.29 6.95
CA LEU A 54 2.15 -4.98 7.80
C LEU A 54 2.51 -4.16 9.04
N ILE A 55 2.68 -2.85 8.90
CA ILE A 55 3.08 -1.95 10.00
C ILE A 55 2.16 -2.08 11.22
N PRO A 56 0.81 -2.12 11.11
CA PRO A 56 -0.05 -2.15 12.29
C PRO A 56 -0.06 -3.49 13.04
N MET A 57 0.39 -4.58 12.42
CA MET A 57 0.34 -5.93 13.01
C MET A 57 0.98 -6.04 14.39
N PRO A 58 2.26 -5.64 14.59
CA PRO A 58 2.91 -5.74 15.90
C PRO A 58 2.26 -4.82 16.96
N TYR A 59 1.73 -3.66 16.57
CA TYR A 59 1.14 -2.70 17.51
C TYR A 59 -0.26 -3.14 17.97
N PHE A 60 -1.07 -3.72 17.08
CA PHE A 60 -2.44 -4.14 17.40
C PHE A 60 -2.59 -5.63 17.64
N LYS A 61 -1.54 -6.43 17.44
CA LYS A 61 -1.53 -7.89 17.58
C LYS A 61 -2.49 -8.57 16.61
N THR A 62 -2.43 -8.15 15.35
CA THR A 62 -3.36 -8.52 14.27
C THR A 62 -2.62 -9.11 13.07
N THR A 63 -3.33 -9.49 12.01
CA THR A 63 -2.74 -10.06 10.78
C THR A 63 -3.11 -9.24 9.54
N ALA A 64 -2.65 -9.66 8.35
CA ALA A 64 -2.95 -8.96 7.09
C ALA A 64 -4.46 -8.95 6.78
N PHE A 65 -5.21 -9.86 7.40
CA PHE A 65 -6.63 -10.03 7.21
C PHE A 65 -7.48 -9.17 8.14
N ALA A 66 -6.89 -8.17 8.80
CA ALA A 66 -7.56 -7.36 9.79
C ALA A 66 -8.83 -6.66 9.29
N ALA A 67 -9.91 -6.78 10.06
CA ALA A 67 -11.27 -6.29 9.76
C ALA A 67 -11.64 -6.41 8.26
N PRO A 68 -11.75 -7.65 7.73
CA PRO A 68 -11.82 -7.87 6.29
C PRO A 68 -13.09 -7.29 5.66
N GLY A 69 -14.21 -7.29 6.40
CA GLY A 69 -15.46 -6.67 5.95
C GLY A 69 -15.31 -5.16 5.71
N LEU A 70 -14.76 -4.43 6.69
CA LEU A 70 -14.51 -3.00 6.55
C LEU A 70 -13.50 -2.70 5.44
N GLY A 71 -12.46 -3.53 5.32
CA GLY A 71 -11.49 -3.41 4.24
C GLY A 71 -12.09 -3.59 2.84
N ILE A 72 -12.98 -4.57 2.66
CA ILE A 72 -13.71 -4.79 1.40
C ILE A 72 -14.65 -3.63 1.11
N ILE A 73 -15.37 -3.12 2.11
CA ILE A 73 -16.28 -1.96 1.95
C ILE A 73 -15.50 -0.72 1.53
N GLY A 74 -14.44 -0.37 2.28
CA GLY A 74 -13.57 0.76 1.97
C GLY A 74 -12.93 0.64 0.60
N GLY A 75 -12.38 -0.55 0.28
CA GLY A 75 -11.76 -0.80 -1.01
C GLY A 75 -12.73 -0.74 -2.18
N SER A 76 -13.95 -1.26 -2.00
CA SER A 76 -15.02 -1.18 -3.00
C SER A 76 -15.47 0.26 -3.22
N CYS A 77 -15.59 1.05 -2.15
CA CYS A 77 -15.92 2.47 -2.23
C CYS A 77 -14.88 3.23 -3.06
N ILE A 78 -13.59 3.06 -2.77
CA ILE A 78 -12.50 3.67 -3.54
C ILE A 78 -12.52 3.22 -4.99
N PHE A 79 -12.64 1.92 -5.24
CA PHE A 79 -12.66 1.37 -6.60
C PHE A 79 -13.82 1.93 -7.42
N VAL A 80 -15.05 1.88 -6.89
CA VAL A 80 -16.26 2.32 -7.60
C VAL A 80 -16.21 3.82 -7.85
N LEU A 81 -15.90 4.64 -6.85
CA LEU A 81 -15.83 6.09 -7.00
C LEU A 81 -14.69 6.51 -7.93
N GLY A 82 -13.52 5.85 -7.82
CA GLY A 82 -12.37 6.10 -8.68
C GLY A 82 -12.65 5.75 -10.14
N MET A 83 -13.23 4.59 -10.39
CA MET A 83 -13.64 4.17 -11.74
C MET A 83 -14.73 5.09 -12.30
N ALA A 84 -15.71 5.50 -11.48
CA ALA A 84 -16.73 6.46 -11.88
C ALA A 84 -16.11 7.81 -12.26
N TRP A 85 -15.15 8.31 -11.48
CA TRP A 85 -14.42 9.54 -11.77
C TRP A 85 -13.66 9.46 -13.10
N LEU A 86 -12.80 8.45 -13.26
CA LEU A 86 -11.95 8.29 -14.45
C LEU A 86 -12.81 8.10 -15.71
N ASN A 87 -13.88 7.31 -15.65
CA ASN A 87 -14.82 7.15 -16.76
C ASN A 87 -15.54 8.46 -17.10
N ARG A 88 -15.94 9.24 -16.09
CA ARG A 88 -16.55 10.56 -16.31
C ARG A 88 -15.56 11.52 -16.99
N ARG A 89 -14.29 11.49 -16.59
CA ARG A 89 -13.23 12.33 -17.17
C ARG A 89 -12.90 11.91 -18.60
N ALA A 90 -12.82 10.61 -18.88
CA ALA A 90 -12.65 10.09 -20.24
C ALA A 90 -13.81 10.51 -21.15
N ARG A 91 -15.07 10.31 -20.71
CA ARG A 91 -16.27 10.75 -21.47
C ARG A 91 -16.29 12.26 -21.69
N SER A 92 -15.91 13.05 -20.68
CA SER A 92 -15.84 14.51 -20.80
C SER A 92 -14.75 14.95 -21.79
N ALA A 93 -13.62 14.26 -21.84
CA ALA A 93 -12.55 14.55 -22.78
C ALA A 93 -12.93 14.18 -24.22
N ALA A 94 -13.59 13.02 -24.40
CA ALA A 94 -14.13 12.60 -25.69
C ALA A 94 -15.14 13.62 -26.25
N ARG A 95 -16.04 14.16 -25.41
CA ARG A 95 -16.97 15.24 -25.80
C ARG A 95 -16.28 16.54 -26.22
N ARG A 96 -15.04 16.75 -25.78
CA ARG A 96 -14.21 17.92 -26.12
C ARG A 96 -13.23 17.63 -27.25
N ALA A 97 -13.30 16.44 -27.86
CA ALA A 97 -12.41 15.98 -28.93
C ALA A 97 -10.92 16.18 -28.59
N GLU A 98 -10.56 15.95 -27.32
CA GLU A 98 -9.19 16.21 -26.86
C GLU A 98 -8.18 15.18 -27.39
N GLY A 99 -8.63 13.95 -27.61
CA GLY A 99 -7.83 12.82 -28.09
C GLY A 99 -6.66 12.44 -27.18
N TYR A 100 -5.82 11.52 -27.63
CA TYR A 100 -4.62 11.11 -26.92
C TYR A 100 -3.58 12.25 -26.77
N GLY A 101 -3.57 13.19 -27.73
CA GLY A 101 -2.65 14.32 -27.87
C GLY A 101 -1.59 14.09 -28.98
N ALA A 102 -1.41 15.08 -29.87
CA ALA A 102 -0.58 14.99 -31.08
C ALA A 102 0.84 15.59 -30.98
N ALA A 103 1.31 16.04 -29.80
CA ALA A 103 2.53 16.86 -29.71
C ALA A 103 3.49 16.42 -28.58
N GLY A 104 3.92 15.16 -28.59
CA GLY A 104 4.88 14.64 -27.62
C GLY A 104 5.75 13.49 -28.12
N GLU A 105 5.91 13.35 -29.44
CA GLU A 105 6.68 12.25 -30.06
C GLU A 105 8.19 12.31 -29.78
N ALA A 106 8.71 13.36 -29.13
CA ALA A 106 10.15 13.52 -28.89
C ALA A 106 10.64 13.25 -27.45
N ALA A 107 9.76 13.11 -26.45
CA ALA A 107 10.20 13.04 -25.03
C ALA A 107 10.28 11.61 -24.45
N SER A 108 9.71 10.60 -25.11
CA SER A 108 9.86 9.20 -24.70
C SER A 108 10.72 8.42 -25.69
N GLY A 109 12.00 8.79 -25.81
CA GLY A 109 13.05 7.87 -26.28
C GLY A 109 13.26 6.64 -25.36
N ARG A 110 12.37 6.47 -24.37
CA ARG A 110 12.18 5.30 -23.52
C ARG A 110 10.82 4.63 -23.75
N ALA A 111 10.18 4.85 -24.90
CA ALA A 111 9.27 3.84 -25.43
C ALA A 111 10.12 2.57 -25.46
N GLY A 112 9.92 1.70 -24.48
CA GLY A 112 10.66 0.45 -24.38
C GLY A 112 10.62 -0.15 -25.77
N ARG A 113 11.81 -0.43 -26.32
CA ARG A 113 11.90 -1.46 -27.33
C ARG A 113 11.06 -2.60 -26.76
N THR A 114 9.88 -2.82 -27.34
CA THR A 114 9.31 -4.15 -27.45
C THR A 114 10.40 -4.90 -28.19
N ASP A 115 11.38 -5.41 -27.43
CA ASP A 115 12.37 -6.31 -27.98
C ASP A 115 11.53 -7.38 -28.68
N ALA A 116 11.94 -7.75 -29.89
CA ALA A 116 11.26 -8.71 -30.76
C ALA A 116 11.15 -10.14 -30.15
N ASP A 117 11.29 -10.28 -28.83
CA ASP A 117 11.01 -11.44 -28.00
C ASP A 117 9.51 -11.57 -27.62
N ASP A 118 8.67 -10.58 -27.98
CA ASP A 118 7.22 -10.48 -27.67
C ASP A 118 6.29 -11.42 -28.46
N LEU A 119 6.81 -12.39 -29.21
CA LEU A 119 6.02 -13.43 -29.91
C LEU A 119 5.95 -14.76 -29.15
N ARG A 120 6.34 -14.80 -27.88
CA ARG A 120 6.33 -16.03 -27.09
C ARG A 120 4.97 -16.23 -26.39
N PRO A 121 4.50 -17.49 -26.25
CA PRO A 121 3.24 -17.76 -25.58
C PRO A 121 3.31 -17.27 -24.13
N LEU A 122 2.39 -16.37 -23.78
CA LEU A 122 2.20 -15.90 -22.41
C LEU A 122 1.87 -17.11 -21.50
N PRO A 123 2.29 -17.08 -20.22
CA PRO A 123 1.86 -18.11 -19.28
C PRO A 123 0.33 -18.15 -19.24
N SER A 124 -0.23 -19.34 -19.08
CA SER A 124 -1.68 -19.47 -18.92
C SER A 124 -2.15 -18.62 -17.74
N PHE A 125 -3.38 -18.12 -17.82
CA PHE A 125 -3.95 -17.25 -16.77
C PHE A 125 -3.82 -17.88 -15.38
N GLY A 126 -4.06 -19.19 -15.26
CA GLY A 126 -3.88 -19.93 -14.01
C GLY A 126 -2.45 -19.86 -13.47
N LEU A 127 -1.44 -20.05 -14.32
CA LEU A 127 -0.02 -19.94 -13.91
C LEU A 127 0.36 -18.52 -13.50
N ALA A 128 -0.23 -17.49 -14.13
CA ALA A 128 0.03 -16.09 -13.80
C ALA A 128 -0.60 -15.67 -12.44
N VAL A 129 -1.79 -16.19 -12.14
CA VAL A 129 -2.53 -15.85 -10.90
C VAL A 129 -2.10 -16.72 -9.71
N MET A 130 -1.58 -17.91 -9.97
CA MET A 130 -1.20 -18.90 -8.95
C MET A 130 -0.29 -18.36 -7.84
N PRO A 131 0.77 -17.56 -8.09
CA PRO A 131 1.59 -16.99 -7.02
C PRO A 131 0.79 -16.04 -6.11
N ILE A 132 -0.12 -15.25 -6.67
CA ILE A 132 -0.95 -14.30 -5.90
C ILE A 132 -1.89 -15.07 -4.97
N VAL A 133 -2.57 -16.09 -5.51
CA VAL A 133 -3.46 -16.96 -4.74
C VAL A 133 -2.68 -17.70 -3.65
N ALA A 134 -1.49 -18.20 -3.97
CA ALA A 134 -0.62 -18.87 -3.00
C ALA A 134 -0.23 -17.93 -1.85
N VAL A 135 0.16 -16.68 -2.12
CA VAL A 135 0.46 -15.70 -1.06
C VAL A 135 -0.75 -15.55 -0.13
N LEU A 136 -1.95 -15.33 -0.67
CA LEU A 136 -3.15 -15.10 0.15
C LEU A 136 -3.53 -16.36 0.96
N ALA A 137 -3.61 -17.51 0.30
CA ALA A 137 -4.01 -18.76 0.92
C ALA A 137 -2.99 -19.24 1.96
N CYS A 138 -1.70 -19.26 1.60
CA CYS A 138 -0.64 -19.67 2.52
C CYS A 138 -0.53 -18.71 3.70
N ASN A 139 -0.65 -17.39 3.50
CA ASN A 139 -0.63 -16.45 4.62
C ASN A 139 -1.74 -16.73 5.62
N TYR A 140 -2.97 -16.92 5.14
CA TYR A 140 -4.11 -17.26 5.99
C TYR A 140 -3.90 -18.59 6.73
N CYS A 141 -3.46 -19.64 6.02
CA CYS A 141 -3.19 -20.95 6.62
C CYS A 141 -2.06 -20.87 7.67
N PHE A 142 -0.96 -20.17 7.38
CA PHE A 142 0.13 -20.01 8.32
C PHE A 142 -0.29 -19.21 9.55
N ALA A 143 -0.98 -18.08 9.35
CA ALA A 143 -1.38 -17.19 10.43
C ALA A 143 -2.41 -17.82 11.36
N GLU A 144 -3.42 -18.50 10.81
CA GLU A 144 -4.55 -18.98 11.62
C GLU A 144 -4.46 -20.46 12.02
N HIS A 145 -3.77 -21.30 11.23
CA HIS A 145 -3.82 -22.75 11.44
C HIS A 145 -2.48 -23.38 11.82
N TRP A 146 -1.34 -22.88 11.35
CA TRP A 146 -0.04 -23.56 11.57
C TRP A 146 0.85 -22.88 12.61
N ILE A 147 1.12 -21.58 12.48
CA ILE A 147 2.00 -20.88 13.44
C ILE A 147 1.48 -20.93 14.87
N PRO A 148 0.16 -20.81 15.14
CA PRO A 148 -0.37 -20.93 16.50
C PRO A 148 -0.13 -22.30 17.17
N THR A 149 0.14 -23.36 16.40
CA THR A 149 0.38 -24.70 16.93
C THR A 149 1.86 -24.96 17.24
N TRP A 150 2.75 -24.01 16.96
CA TRP A 150 4.17 -24.14 17.24
C TRP A 150 4.44 -23.91 18.72
N ASP A 151 5.43 -24.62 19.28
CA ASP A 151 5.93 -24.29 20.62
C ASP A 151 6.79 -23.03 20.53
N THR A 152 6.21 -21.91 20.98
CA THR A 152 6.86 -20.60 20.99
C THR A 152 7.10 -20.09 22.41
N SER A 153 7.12 -20.98 23.40
CA SER A 153 7.36 -20.63 24.80
C SER A 153 8.69 -19.90 25.02
N TYR A 154 9.70 -20.23 24.20
CA TYR A 154 11.01 -19.58 24.22
C TYR A 154 10.95 -18.07 23.95
N LEU A 155 9.95 -17.55 23.22
CA LEU A 155 9.85 -16.12 22.92
C LEU A 155 9.67 -15.25 24.17
N ALA A 156 9.10 -15.82 25.24
CA ALA A 156 8.93 -15.13 26.51
C ALA A 156 10.25 -14.91 27.26
N GLU A 157 11.33 -15.60 26.88
CA GLU A 157 12.61 -15.42 27.53
C GLU A 157 13.20 -14.01 27.23
N PRO A 158 13.90 -13.38 28.20
CA PRO A 158 14.45 -12.03 28.02
C PRO A 158 15.37 -11.87 26.81
N ARG A 159 16.10 -12.93 26.41
CA ARG A 159 16.98 -12.92 25.23
C ARG A 159 16.24 -12.74 23.90
N PHE A 160 14.94 -13.04 23.87
CA PHE A 160 14.07 -12.83 22.71
C PHE A 160 13.13 -11.64 22.89
N GLY A 161 13.33 -10.82 23.92
CA GLY A 161 12.58 -9.58 24.15
C GLY A 161 11.24 -9.76 24.85
N GLY A 162 10.91 -10.95 25.38
CA GLY A 162 9.64 -11.19 26.06
C GLY A 162 8.42 -11.13 25.13
N ALA A 163 8.61 -11.46 23.85
CA ALA A 163 7.57 -11.40 22.84
C ALA A 163 6.55 -12.53 23.01
N THR A 164 5.32 -12.28 22.58
CA THR A 164 4.28 -13.29 22.45
C THR A 164 4.11 -13.69 20.99
N ILE A 165 3.49 -14.85 20.75
CA ILE A 165 3.18 -15.29 19.39
C ILE A 165 2.34 -14.25 18.64
N ALA A 166 1.47 -13.52 19.33
CA ALA A 166 0.62 -12.49 18.73
C ALA A 166 1.42 -11.32 18.16
N ASP A 167 2.62 -11.05 18.67
CA ASP A 167 3.47 -9.94 18.23
C ASP A 167 4.22 -10.27 16.91
N VAL A 168 4.44 -11.55 16.63
CA VAL A 168 5.28 -12.02 15.49
C VAL A 168 4.51 -12.82 14.44
N ARG A 169 3.34 -13.37 14.78
CA ARG A 169 2.52 -14.25 13.93
C ARG A 169 2.25 -13.65 12.55
N GLY A 170 1.82 -12.40 12.50
CA GLY A 170 1.51 -11.70 11.25
C GLY A 170 2.73 -11.55 10.33
N THR A 171 3.88 -11.22 10.91
CA THR A 171 5.14 -11.05 10.17
C THR A 171 5.65 -12.39 9.65
N TRP A 172 5.68 -13.43 10.50
CA TRP A 172 6.18 -14.76 10.14
C TRP A 172 5.33 -15.43 9.06
N SER A 173 4.00 -15.39 9.20
CA SER A 173 3.08 -15.92 8.18
C SER A 173 3.29 -15.25 6.82
N SER A 174 3.50 -13.94 6.82
CA SER A 174 3.75 -13.17 5.60
C SER A 174 5.06 -13.55 4.90
N ILE A 175 6.15 -13.74 5.67
CA ILE A 175 7.44 -14.17 5.14
C ILE A 175 7.33 -15.56 4.50
N LEU A 176 6.72 -16.51 5.21
CA LEU A 176 6.56 -17.88 4.71
C LEU A 176 5.70 -17.92 3.44
N ALA A 177 4.61 -17.16 3.40
CA ALA A 177 3.74 -17.09 2.23
C ALA A 177 4.46 -16.52 0.99
N LEU A 178 5.28 -15.47 1.17
CA LEU A 178 6.09 -14.91 0.09
C LEU A 178 7.17 -15.89 -0.39
N LEU A 179 7.80 -16.64 0.52
CA LEU A 179 8.78 -17.66 0.15
C LEU A 179 8.14 -18.79 -0.69
N VAL A 180 6.95 -19.26 -0.30
CA VAL A 180 6.20 -20.26 -1.09
C VAL A 180 5.88 -19.71 -2.48
N ALA A 181 5.39 -18.48 -2.58
CA ALA A 181 5.07 -17.87 -3.86
C ALA A 181 6.30 -17.69 -4.76
N CYS A 182 7.43 -17.25 -4.20
CA CYS A 182 8.71 -17.20 -4.93
C CYS A 182 9.14 -18.59 -5.41
N GLY A 183 9.04 -19.62 -4.56
CA GLY A 183 9.34 -21.00 -4.92
C GLY A 183 8.45 -21.51 -6.06
N LEU A 184 7.16 -21.18 -6.04
CA LEU A 184 6.22 -21.53 -7.10
C LEU A 184 6.57 -20.85 -8.44
N VAL A 185 6.96 -19.56 -8.42
CA VAL A 185 7.43 -18.85 -9.62
C VAL A 185 8.69 -19.51 -10.20
N VAL A 186 9.65 -19.87 -9.34
CA VAL A 186 10.88 -20.57 -9.74
C VAL A 186 10.55 -21.97 -10.31
N ALA A 187 9.61 -22.69 -9.72
CA ALA A 187 9.18 -24.00 -10.19
C ALA A 187 8.43 -23.93 -11.53
N ALA A 188 7.58 -22.92 -11.72
CA ALA A 188 6.78 -22.75 -12.92
C ALA A 188 7.56 -22.16 -14.11
N SER A 189 8.66 -21.42 -13.86
CA SER A 189 9.41 -20.72 -14.90
C SER A 189 10.83 -21.31 -15.09
N PRO A 190 11.07 -22.09 -16.15
CA PRO A 190 12.40 -22.62 -16.47
C PRO A 190 13.47 -21.53 -16.59
N ARG A 191 13.12 -20.39 -17.21
CA ARG A 191 14.01 -19.23 -17.36
C ARG A 191 14.36 -18.58 -16.02
N CYS A 192 13.43 -18.60 -15.06
CA CYS A 192 13.70 -18.13 -13.71
C CYS A 192 14.74 -19.02 -13.02
N ARG A 193 14.68 -20.35 -13.22
CA ARG A 193 15.69 -21.28 -12.69
C ARG A 193 17.07 -21.03 -13.28
N GLU A 194 17.17 -20.87 -14.60
CA GLU A 194 18.46 -20.62 -15.28
C GLU A 194 19.12 -19.31 -14.81
N ARG A 195 18.32 -18.29 -14.49
CA ARG A 195 18.80 -16.96 -14.10
C ARG A 195 18.67 -16.69 -12.61
N LEU A 196 18.41 -17.71 -11.79
CA LEU A 196 18.05 -17.53 -10.38
C LEU A 196 19.08 -16.73 -9.61
N GLY A 197 20.38 -17.03 -9.78
CA GLY A 197 21.45 -16.29 -9.11
C GLY A 197 21.49 -14.80 -9.48
N GLN A 198 21.23 -14.44 -10.73
CA GLN A 198 21.16 -13.05 -11.18
C GLN A 198 19.91 -12.35 -10.63
N LEU A 199 18.76 -13.03 -10.65
CA LEU A 199 17.50 -12.51 -10.14
C LEU A 199 17.57 -12.26 -8.63
N LEU A 200 18.14 -13.20 -7.86
CA LEU A 200 18.35 -13.05 -6.43
C LEU A 200 19.31 -11.90 -6.11
N LYS A 201 20.39 -11.75 -6.89
CA LYS A 201 21.33 -10.62 -6.73
C LYS A 201 20.65 -9.28 -6.98
N SER A 202 19.85 -9.15 -8.06
CA SER A 202 19.09 -7.93 -8.33
C SER A 202 18.09 -7.67 -7.22
N ALA A 203 17.28 -8.68 -6.85
CA ALA A 203 16.26 -8.55 -5.82
C ALA A 203 16.85 -8.14 -4.46
N ALA A 204 18.02 -8.66 -4.09
CA ALA A 204 18.72 -8.26 -2.86
C ALA A 204 19.10 -6.78 -2.88
N MET A 205 19.56 -6.25 -4.02
CA MET A 205 19.87 -4.82 -4.16
C MET A 205 18.62 -3.95 -4.23
N ASP A 206 17.61 -4.39 -4.97
CA ASP A 206 16.34 -3.67 -5.16
C ASP A 206 15.53 -3.59 -3.85
N SER A 207 15.71 -4.54 -2.94
CA SER A 207 15.05 -4.55 -1.62
C SER A 207 15.72 -3.65 -0.58
N LEU A 208 16.98 -3.24 -0.79
CA LEU A 208 17.74 -2.48 0.19
C LEU A 208 17.14 -1.10 0.45
N LEU A 209 16.72 -0.39 -0.60
CA LEU A 209 16.13 0.96 -0.47
C LEU A 209 14.81 0.94 0.34
N PRO A 210 13.81 0.08 0.02
CA PRO A 210 12.61 -0.05 0.85
C PRO A 210 12.89 -0.42 2.31
N LEU A 211 13.85 -1.33 2.53
CA LEU A 211 14.22 -1.78 3.86
C LEU A 211 14.86 -0.65 4.67
N MET A 212 15.79 0.09 4.08
CA MET A 212 16.46 1.23 4.72
C MET A 212 15.51 2.37 5.03
N ASN A 213 14.58 2.69 4.13
CA ASN A 213 13.56 3.70 4.37
C ASN A 213 12.69 3.33 5.57
N THR A 214 12.17 2.10 5.60
CA THR A 214 11.32 1.63 6.72
C THR A 214 12.09 1.60 8.04
N ALA A 215 13.33 1.08 8.04
CA ALA A 215 14.15 1.01 9.25
C ALA A 215 14.52 2.41 9.77
N SER A 216 14.82 3.36 8.86
CA SER A 216 15.13 4.74 9.20
C SER A 216 13.91 5.48 9.75
N GLU A 217 12.71 5.23 9.18
CA GLU A 217 11.44 5.79 9.68
C GLU A 217 11.13 5.28 11.11
N VAL A 218 11.31 3.99 11.38
CA VAL A 218 11.14 3.41 12.73
C VAL A 218 12.18 3.98 13.71
N GLY A 219 13.46 4.04 13.32
CA GLY A 219 14.51 4.61 14.17
C GLY A 219 14.31 6.09 14.48
N TYR A 220 13.87 6.87 13.48
CA TYR A 220 13.49 8.27 13.67
C TYR A 220 12.29 8.41 14.60
N GLY A 221 11.22 7.62 14.38
CA GLY A 221 10.02 7.61 15.21
C GLY A 221 10.34 7.32 16.68
N ALA A 222 11.14 6.28 16.95
CA ALA A 222 11.56 5.93 18.31
C ALA A 222 12.38 7.05 18.97
N THR A 223 13.28 7.69 18.22
CA THR A 223 14.09 8.81 18.72
C THR A 223 13.22 10.02 19.06
N ILE A 224 12.28 10.38 18.18
CA ILE A 224 11.35 11.49 18.41
C ILE A 224 10.42 11.20 19.60
N ALA A 225 9.90 9.97 19.72
CA ALA A 225 9.03 9.56 20.81
C ALA A 225 9.71 9.64 22.19
N ALA A 226 11.04 9.51 22.25
CA ALA A 226 11.82 9.66 23.48
C ALA A 226 12.04 11.12 23.91
N LEU A 227 11.80 12.11 23.04
CA LEU A 227 12.01 13.53 23.36
C LEU A 227 10.90 14.06 24.28
N PRO A 228 11.22 14.83 25.34
CA PRO A 228 10.21 15.44 26.21
C PRO A 228 9.21 16.34 25.47
N ALA A 229 9.67 17.07 24.44
CA ALA A 229 8.83 17.93 23.62
C ALA A 229 7.74 17.15 22.85
N PHE A 230 7.99 15.87 22.55
CA PHE A 230 7.03 15.03 21.87
C PHE A 230 5.76 14.78 22.72
N ALA A 231 5.86 14.86 24.05
CA ALA A 231 4.69 14.76 24.93
C ALA A 231 3.62 15.82 24.61
N ILE A 232 4.03 17.02 24.17
CA ILE A 232 3.13 18.13 23.78
C ILE A 232 2.39 17.79 22.48
N ILE A 233 3.09 17.18 21.52
CA ILE A 233 2.49 16.75 20.25
C ILE A 233 1.53 15.60 20.50
N ARG A 234 1.93 14.63 21.34
CA ARG A 234 1.10 13.52 21.78
C ARG A 234 -0.17 14.01 22.46
N SER A 235 -0.08 14.93 23.43
CA SER A 235 -1.27 15.48 24.08
C SER A 235 -2.16 16.22 23.08
N ALA A 236 -1.58 17.11 22.25
CA ALA A 236 -2.33 17.83 21.24
C ALA A 236 -3.07 16.89 20.26
N MET A 237 -2.43 15.80 19.82
CA MET A 237 -3.07 14.81 18.95
C MET A 237 -4.19 14.03 19.67
N LEU A 238 -3.95 13.61 20.91
CA LEU A 238 -4.91 12.82 21.69
C LEU A 238 -6.10 13.65 22.20
N ASP A 239 -5.93 14.97 22.34
CA ASP A 239 -6.94 15.93 22.80
C ASP A 239 -7.72 16.55 21.64
N PHE A 240 -7.24 16.40 20.39
CA PHE A 240 -7.93 16.93 19.21
C PHE A 240 -9.29 16.24 18.96
N VAL A 241 -9.40 14.95 19.28
CA VAL A 241 -10.66 14.18 19.26
C VAL A 241 -10.72 13.22 20.46
N PRO A 242 -11.12 13.70 21.66
CA PRO A 242 -10.97 12.95 22.90
C PRO A 242 -11.94 11.76 23.03
N GLY A 243 -12.99 11.68 22.20
CA GLY A 243 -14.08 10.70 22.37
C GLY A 243 -13.99 9.42 21.55
N ASN A 244 -13.25 9.41 20.43
CA ASN A 244 -13.24 8.24 19.52
C ASN A 244 -11.80 7.87 19.11
N PRO A 245 -11.27 6.71 19.56
CA PRO A 245 -9.90 6.30 19.27
C PRO A 245 -9.65 6.11 17.76
N LEU A 246 -10.66 5.69 16.99
CA LEU A 246 -10.53 5.52 15.53
C LEU A 246 -10.34 6.86 14.82
N VAL A 247 -11.12 7.88 15.20
CA VAL A 247 -11.02 9.21 14.60
C VAL A 247 -9.68 9.87 14.96
N SER A 248 -9.29 9.77 16.24
CA SER A 248 -8.01 10.31 16.72
C SER A 248 -6.83 9.65 16.00
N GLU A 249 -6.84 8.32 15.89
CA GLU A 249 -5.81 7.57 15.16
C GLU A 249 -5.77 7.97 13.68
N ALA A 250 -6.92 7.97 13.01
CA ALA A 250 -7.01 8.32 11.60
C ALA A 250 -6.45 9.73 11.33
N ALA A 251 -6.83 10.71 12.17
CA ALA A 251 -6.30 12.06 12.07
C ALA A 251 -4.79 12.10 12.27
N SER A 252 -4.26 11.41 13.28
CA SER A 252 -2.82 11.34 13.54
C SER A 252 -2.05 10.76 12.35
N VAL A 253 -2.49 9.61 11.87
CA VAL A 253 -1.85 8.91 10.75
C VAL A 253 -1.92 9.75 9.47
N SER A 254 -3.09 10.29 9.12
CA SER A 254 -3.26 11.08 7.89
C SER A 254 -2.44 12.38 7.91
N VAL A 255 -2.39 13.09 9.05
CA VAL A 255 -1.58 14.32 9.16
C VAL A 255 -0.10 14.01 9.02
N LEU A 256 0.40 12.97 9.70
CA LEU A 256 1.80 12.56 9.59
C LEU A 256 2.14 12.05 8.18
N ALA A 257 1.24 11.30 7.54
CA ALA A 257 1.39 10.87 6.16
C ALA A 257 1.45 12.06 5.19
N GLY A 258 0.63 13.09 5.42
CA GLY A 258 0.66 14.33 4.64
C GLY A 258 1.92 15.17 4.83
N ILE A 259 2.38 15.35 6.07
CA ILE A 259 3.62 16.09 6.37
C ILE A 259 4.83 15.38 5.72
N THR A 260 4.90 14.07 5.87
CA THR A 260 6.00 13.28 5.31
C THR A 260 5.89 13.07 3.80
N GLY A 261 4.69 13.19 3.23
CA GLY A 261 4.42 12.80 1.86
C GLY A 261 4.66 11.30 1.61
N SER A 262 4.47 10.47 2.64
CA SER A 262 4.74 9.03 2.63
C SER A 262 3.70 8.29 3.47
N ALA A 263 2.94 7.38 2.85
CA ALA A 263 1.94 6.57 3.55
C ALA A 263 2.59 5.69 4.64
N SER A 264 3.62 4.94 4.27
CA SER A 264 4.34 4.08 5.21
C SER A 264 5.07 4.87 6.29
N GLY A 265 5.65 6.03 5.94
CA GLY A 265 6.38 6.87 6.87
C GLY A 265 5.46 7.52 7.90
N GLY A 266 4.36 8.11 7.45
CA GLY A 266 3.35 8.68 8.35
C GLY A 266 2.76 7.64 9.31
N LEU A 267 2.42 6.46 8.78
CA LEU A 267 1.90 5.34 9.57
C LEU A 267 2.92 4.83 10.60
N SER A 268 4.18 4.65 10.20
CA SER A 268 5.24 4.18 11.09
C SER A 268 5.50 5.16 12.22
N ILE A 269 5.64 6.46 11.91
CA ILE A 269 5.84 7.50 12.93
C ILE A 269 4.65 7.54 13.90
N ALA A 270 3.42 7.47 13.37
CA ALA A 270 2.21 7.50 14.19
C ALA A 270 2.13 6.30 15.15
N LEU A 271 2.34 5.08 14.66
CA LEU A 271 2.18 3.86 15.46
C LEU A 271 3.39 3.59 16.38
N GLU A 272 4.60 3.95 15.97
CA GLU A 272 5.77 3.87 16.85
C GLU A 272 5.59 4.74 18.09
N SER A 273 4.99 5.91 17.90
CA SER A 273 4.77 6.87 18.96
C SER A 273 3.51 6.63 19.79
N LEU A 274 2.38 6.37 19.12
CA LEU A 274 1.05 6.37 19.72
C LEU A 274 0.37 5.00 19.67
N GLY A 275 0.92 4.02 18.96
CA GLY A 275 0.28 2.71 18.73
C GLY A 275 -0.12 2.00 20.02
N ALA A 276 0.78 1.94 21.01
CA ALA A 276 0.46 1.38 22.32
C ALA A 276 -0.64 2.15 23.06
N THR A 277 -0.67 3.49 22.90
CA THR A 277 -1.72 4.33 23.50
C THR A 277 -3.07 4.08 22.83
N TYR A 278 -3.07 3.99 21.49
CA TYR A 278 -4.27 3.69 20.72
C TYR A 278 -4.79 2.29 20.99
N GLN A 279 -3.92 1.29 21.15
CA GLN A 279 -4.31 -0.05 21.58
C GLN A 279 -4.98 -0.03 22.96
N GLN A 280 -4.41 0.68 23.94
CA GLN A 280 -5.03 0.81 25.27
C GLN A 280 -6.38 1.54 25.22
N ARG A 281 -6.47 2.64 24.46
CA ARG A 281 -7.73 3.39 24.29
C ARG A 281 -8.80 2.57 23.57
N ALA A 282 -8.41 1.77 22.57
CA ALA A 282 -9.32 0.88 21.87
C ALA A 282 -9.91 -0.16 22.83
N LEU A 283 -9.08 -0.81 23.63
CA LEU A 283 -9.53 -1.77 24.65
C LEU A 283 -10.46 -1.11 25.68
N ALA A 284 -10.14 0.10 26.14
CA ALA A 284 -10.97 0.85 27.07
C ALA A 284 -12.33 1.28 26.48
N ALA A 285 -12.36 1.57 25.17
CA ALA A 285 -13.58 1.94 24.45
C ALA A 285 -14.36 0.72 23.89
N GLY A 286 -13.88 -0.52 24.10
CA GLY A 286 -14.47 -1.73 23.52
C GLY A 286 -14.28 -1.85 22.00
N ALA A 287 -13.40 -1.06 21.39
CA ALA A 287 -13.10 -1.12 19.97
C ALA A 287 -12.14 -2.28 19.67
N SER A 288 -12.42 -3.03 18.60
CA SER A 288 -11.58 -4.16 18.19
C SER A 288 -10.23 -3.68 17.65
N PRO A 289 -9.09 -4.29 18.06
CA PRO A 289 -7.77 -4.01 17.49
C PRO A 289 -7.70 -4.24 15.98
N GLU A 290 -8.52 -5.14 15.44
CA GLU A 290 -8.63 -5.39 14.00
C GLU A 290 -9.20 -4.18 13.25
N ILE A 291 -10.10 -3.43 13.89
CA ILE A 291 -10.67 -2.20 13.32
C ILE A 291 -9.63 -1.08 13.39
N MET A 292 -8.90 -0.93 14.51
CA MET A 292 -7.80 0.02 14.64
C MET A 292 -6.76 -0.20 13.53
N HIS A 293 -6.33 -1.45 13.32
CA HIS A 293 -5.44 -1.81 12.21
C HIS A 293 -5.98 -1.28 10.89
N ARG A 294 -7.24 -1.61 10.55
CA ARG A 294 -7.81 -1.25 9.26
C ARG A 294 -7.93 0.25 9.08
N VAL A 295 -8.33 0.98 10.12
CA VAL A 295 -8.42 2.44 10.12
C VAL A 295 -7.03 3.07 9.98
N ALA A 296 -6.02 2.61 10.73
CA ALA A 296 -4.65 3.08 10.60
C ALA A 296 -4.11 2.88 9.17
N SER A 297 -4.29 1.67 8.62
CA SER A 297 -3.84 1.34 7.27
C SER A 297 -4.52 2.23 6.22
N MET A 298 -5.84 2.39 6.31
CA MET A 298 -6.61 3.25 5.41
C MET A 298 -6.25 4.72 5.55
N ALA A 299 -6.07 5.22 6.77
CA ALA A 299 -5.70 6.60 7.07
C ALA A 299 -4.29 6.98 6.60
N SER A 300 -3.42 5.99 6.43
CA SER A 300 -2.10 6.20 5.81
C SER A 300 -2.20 6.56 4.34
N GLY A 301 -3.28 6.17 3.66
CA GLY A 301 -3.60 6.61 2.31
C GLY A 301 -4.50 7.84 2.32
N GLY A 302 -4.33 8.72 1.34
CA GLY A 302 -5.06 9.97 1.25
C GLY A 302 -4.10 11.15 1.19
N LEU A 303 -3.84 11.75 2.35
CA LEU A 303 -2.95 12.91 2.45
C LEU A 303 -1.49 12.58 2.12
N ASP A 304 -1.09 11.32 2.09
CA ASP A 304 0.25 10.92 1.65
C ASP A 304 0.55 11.38 0.22
N SER A 305 -0.46 11.43 -0.65
CA SER A 305 -0.35 11.69 -2.09
C SER A 305 -0.48 13.17 -2.48
N LEU A 306 -0.09 14.08 -1.57
CA LEU A 306 0.01 15.51 -1.83
C LEU A 306 1.10 15.84 -2.88
N PRO A 307 1.16 17.07 -3.46
CA PRO A 307 2.01 17.36 -4.62
C PRO A 307 3.51 17.12 -4.42
N HIS A 308 4.00 17.16 -3.17
CA HIS A 308 5.39 16.89 -2.79
C HIS A 308 5.72 15.40 -2.63
N ASN A 309 4.73 14.51 -2.74
CA ASN A 309 4.93 13.07 -2.66
C ASN A 309 5.88 12.57 -3.77
N GLY A 310 6.97 11.90 -3.38
CA GLY A 310 7.99 11.43 -4.32
C GLY A 310 7.47 10.39 -5.32
N ALA A 311 6.48 9.57 -4.96
CA ALA A 311 5.87 8.61 -5.87
C ALA A 311 4.98 9.28 -6.92
N VAL A 312 4.22 10.31 -6.55
CA VAL A 312 3.44 11.14 -7.49
C VAL A 312 4.37 11.84 -8.48
N ILE A 313 5.44 12.47 -7.98
CA ILE A 313 6.46 13.13 -8.81
C ILE A 313 7.06 12.12 -9.80
N THR A 314 7.46 10.94 -9.31
CA THR A 314 8.06 9.90 -10.16
C THR A 314 7.08 9.37 -11.20
N LEU A 315 5.82 9.13 -10.83
CA LEU A 315 4.77 8.67 -11.74
C LEU A 315 4.55 9.68 -12.89
N LEU A 316 4.53 10.96 -12.56
CA LEU A 316 4.43 12.05 -13.55
C LEU A 316 5.65 12.07 -14.48
N ILE A 317 6.87 11.94 -13.95
CA ILE A 317 8.11 11.84 -14.74
C ILE A 317 8.07 10.65 -15.70
N ILE A 318 7.67 9.46 -15.22
CA ILE A 318 7.54 8.24 -16.03
C ILE A 318 6.56 8.47 -17.19
N CYS A 319 5.44 9.14 -16.91
CA CYS A 319 4.43 9.41 -17.91
C CYS A 319 4.76 10.61 -18.82
N GLY A 320 5.88 11.32 -18.56
CA GLY A 320 6.27 12.52 -19.28
C GLY A 320 5.27 13.68 -19.13
N LEU A 321 4.69 13.82 -17.94
CA LEU A 321 3.64 14.80 -17.61
C LEU A 321 4.06 15.65 -16.41
N THR A 322 3.41 16.79 -16.26
CA THR A 322 3.58 17.73 -15.15
C THR A 322 2.40 17.66 -14.18
N HIS A 323 2.58 18.19 -12.96
CA HIS A 323 1.47 18.31 -11.99
C HIS A 323 0.30 19.09 -12.57
N ARG A 324 0.58 20.19 -13.29
CA ARG A 324 -0.47 21.03 -13.91
C ARG A 324 -1.37 20.24 -14.85
N GLU A 325 -0.81 19.25 -15.55
CA GLU A 325 -1.55 18.47 -16.54
C GLU A 325 -2.39 17.37 -15.91
N SER A 326 -1.87 16.66 -14.89
CA SER A 326 -2.48 15.39 -14.45
C SER A 326 -2.80 15.31 -12.96
N TYR A 327 -2.26 16.20 -12.12
CA TYR A 327 -2.37 16.06 -10.66
C TYR A 327 -3.81 16.16 -10.15
N ALA A 328 -4.68 16.95 -10.78
CA ALA A 328 -6.08 17.07 -10.34
C ALA A 328 -6.81 15.71 -10.36
N ASP A 329 -6.56 14.89 -11.38
CA ASP A 329 -7.15 13.56 -11.49
C ASP A 329 -6.47 12.56 -10.55
N ILE A 330 -5.15 12.67 -10.32
CA ILE A 330 -4.43 11.89 -9.30
C ILE A 330 -5.00 12.21 -7.90
N GLY A 331 -5.00 13.47 -7.49
CA GLY A 331 -5.45 13.89 -6.17
C GLY A 331 -6.91 13.53 -5.89
N MET A 332 -7.78 13.52 -6.90
CA MET A 332 -9.15 13.04 -6.70
C MET A 332 -9.18 11.56 -6.33
N VAL A 333 -8.44 10.71 -7.04
CA VAL A 333 -8.47 9.26 -6.82
C VAL A 333 -7.61 8.79 -5.66
N THR A 334 -6.54 9.53 -5.30
CA THR A 334 -5.60 9.14 -4.23
C THR A 334 -5.75 9.93 -2.94
N VAL A 335 -6.35 11.13 -2.97
CA VAL A 335 -6.54 11.96 -1.77
C VAL A 335 -8.01 12.02 -1.39
N VAL A 336 -8.85 12.57 -2.26
CA VAL A 336 -10.26 12.88 -1.92
C VAL A 336 -11.08 11.61 -1.71
N ILE A 337 -11.06 10.70 -2.68
CA ILE A 337 -11.85 9.45 -2.62
C ILE A 337 -11.41 8.56 -1.45
N PRO A 338 -10.09 8.35 -1.19
CA PRO A 338 -9.66 7.60 -0.01
C PRO A 338 -10.07 8.23 1.32
N LEU A 339 -10.04 9.56 1.46
CA LEU A 339 -10.53 10.23 2.66
C LEU A 339 -12.05 10.04 2.86
N VAL A 340 -12.83 10.07 1.78
CA VAL A 340 -14.27 9.76 1.83
C VAL A 340 -14.50 8.32 2.26
N ALA A 341 -13.74 7.37 1.71
CA ALA A 341 -13.84 5.96 2.07
C ALA A 341 -13.40 5.68 3.52
N LEU A 342 -12.37 6.39 3.99
CA LEU A 342 -11.93 6.35 5.39
C LEU A 342 -13.03 6.85 6.33
N ALA A 343 -13.62 8.01 6.03
CA ALA A 343 -14.72 8.57 6.82
C ALA A 343 -15.92 7.61 6.87
N LEU A 344 -16.26 6.98 5.74
CA LEU A 344 -17.30 5.94 5.67
C LEU A 344 -16.96 4.74 6.57
N VAL A 345 -15.73 4.22 6.51
CA VAL A 345 -15.31 3.07 7.32
C VAL A 345 -15.33 3.40 8.81
N ILE A 346 -14.87 4.59 9.20
CA ILE A 346 -14.93 5.04 10.60
C ILE A 346 -16.38 5.17 11.08
N ALA A 347 -17.26 5.73 10.25
CA ALA A 347 -18.68 5.84 10.58
C ALA A 347 -19.34 4.46 10.76
N LEU A 348 -19.03 3.51 9.88
CA LEU A 348 -19.55 2.13 9.97
C LEU A 348 -18.96 1.35 11.15
N ALA A 349 -17.72 1.63 11.53
CA ALA A 349 -17.06 0.98 12.66
C ALA A 349 -17.52 1.55 14.02
N GLY A 350 -18.11 2.75 14.03
CA GLY A 350 -18.70 3.36 15.22
C GLY A 350 -20.18 3.03 15.45
N LEU A 351 -20.80 2.25 14.55
CA LEU A 351 -22.14 1.66 14.69
C LEU A 351 -22.05 0.29 15.39
#